data_AF-A0A151RVC6-F1
#
_entry.id   AF-A0A151RVC6-F1
#
_cell.length_a   1.000
_cell.length_b   1.000
_cell.length_c   1.000
_cell.angle_alpha   90.00
_cell.angle_beta   90.00
_cell.angle_gamma   90.00
#
_symmetry.space_group_name_H-M   'P 1'
#
loop_
_entity.id
_entity.type
_entity.pdbx_description
1 polymer ?
#
loop_
_entity_poly.entity_id
_entity_poly.type
_entity_poly.pdbx_seq_one_letter_code
_entity_poly.pdbx_strand_id
1 'polypeptide(L)' 'MSQCPRTNAETIVKEPEAIIDRMIVKRGNCAATMVLIKWKHQLVEEATWEFPYDLKKKFPNFNP' A
#
# COMPACT_ATOMS: atom_id res chain seq x y z
N MET A 1 33.95 -14.33 -14.24
CA MET A 1 32.74 -14.35 -13.39
C MET A 1 32.82 -13.17 -12.42
N SER A 2 31.68 -12.56 -12.08
CA SER A 2 31.51 -11.46 -11.09
C SER A 2 31.32 -10.07 -11.69
N GLN A 3 30.06 -9.68 -11.91
CA GLN A 3 29.34 -8.82 -10.97
C GLN A 3 27.92 -8.68 -11.49
N CYS A 4 26.96 -9.31 -10.81
CA CYS A 4 25.57 -8.94 -10.98
C CYS A 4 25.47 -7.52 -10.44
N PRO A 5 25.04 -6.51 -11.22
CA PRO A 5 24.63 -5.25 -10.62
C PRO A 5 23.47 -5.61 -9.71
N ARG A 6 23.72 -5.60 -8.41
CA ARG A 6 22.68 -5.64 -7.40
C ARG A 6 21.91 -4.35 -7.63
N THR A 7 20.91 -4.38 -8.50
CA THR A 7 20.01 -3.27 -8.73
C THR A 7 19.46 -2.96 -7.36
N ASN A 8 20.00 -1.91 -6.77
CA ASN A 8 19.57 -1.37 -5.50
C ASN A 8 18.11 -1.07 -5.76
N ALA A 9 17.23 -1.94 -5.28
CA ALA A 9 15.79 -1.79 -5.44
C ALA A 9 15.47 -0.50 -4.73
N GLU A 10 15.52 0.60 -5.47
CA GLU A 10 15.02 1.90 -5.08
C GLU A 10 13.62 1.58 -4.62
N THR A 11 13.48 1.56 -3.30
CA THR A 11 12.19 1.35 -2.66
C THR A 11 11.50 2.66 -2.96
N ILE A 12 10.85 2.74 -4.13
CA ILE A 12 10.06 3.89 -4.53
C ILE A 12 9.02 3.98 -3.42
N VAL A 13 9.24 4.92 -2.49
CA VAL A 13 8.36 5.12 -1.35
C VAL A 13 7.08 5.71 -1.93
N LYS A 14 6.14 4.83 -2.27
CA LYS A 14 4.82 5.23 -2.75
C LYS A 14 4.13 5.97 -1.60
N GLU A 15 3.90 7.26 -1.76
CA GLU A 15 3.17 8.06 -0.76
C GLU A 15 1.67 7.85 -0.95
N PRO A 16 0.91 7.50 0.11
CA PRO A 16 -0.54 7.40 0.02
C PRO A 16 -1.12 8.81 -0.19
N GLU A 17 -2.05 8.94 -1.13
CA GLU A 17 -2.74 10.20 -1.42
C GLU A 17 -4.13 10.21 -0.78
N ALA A 18 -4.94 9.19 -1.04
CA ALA A 18 -6.30 9.11 -0.54
C ALA A 18 -6.81 7.67 -0.46
N ILE A 19 -7.77 7.42 0.43
CA ILE A 19 -8.57 6.20 0.42
C ILE A 19 -9.72 6.41 -0.55
N ILE A 20 -9.76 5.64 -1.62
CA ILE A 20 -10.80 5.74 -2.65
C ILE A 20 -11.90 4.69 -2.49
N ASP A 21 -11.63 3.59 -1.77
CA ASP A 21 -12.61 2.52 -1.52
C ASP A 21 -12.29 1.76 -0.22
N ARG A 22 -13.27 1.04 0.31
CA ARG A 22 -13.18 0.21 1.52
C ARG A 22 -13.96 -1.07 1.32
N MET A 23 -13.35 -2.21 1.65
CA MET A 23 -14.04 -3.50 1.62
C MET A 23 -13.77 -4.33 2.86
N ILE A 24 -14.67 -5.25 3.13
CA ILE A 24 -14.51 -6.25 4.18
C ILE A 24 -14.14 -7.57 3.51
N VAL A 25 -12.98 -8.11 3.86
CA VAL A 25 -12.50 -9.41 3.42
C VAL A 25 -12.58 -10.41 4.55
N LYS A 26 -12.86 -11.67 4.22
CA LYS A 26 -12.78 -12.76 5.20
C LYS A 26 -11.34 -13.25 5.28
N ARG A 27 -10.66 -13.03 6.41
CA ARG A 27 -9.30 -13.52 6.66
C ARG A 27 -9.36 -14.63 7.71
N GLY A 28 -9.35 -15.87 7.24
CA GLY A 28 -9.58 -17.04 8.09
C GLY A 28 -11.01 -17.06 8.62
N ASN A 29 -11.18 -17.04 9.94
CA ASN A 29 -12.49 -16.99 10.59
C ASN A 29 -12.92 -15.58 11.03
N CYS A 30 -12.15 -14.55 10.68
CA CYS A 30 -12.42 -13.16 11.05
C CYS A 30 -12.72 -12.29 9.82
N ALA A 31 -13.61 -11.31 9.99
CA ALA A 31 -13.79 -10.23 9.02
C ALA A 31 -12.69 -9.17 9.26
N ALA A 32 -11.99 -8.79 8.20
CA ALA A 32 -10.95 -7.77 8.22
C ALA A 32 -11.27 -6.68 7.19
N THR A 33 -11.01 -5.42 7.53
CA THR A 33 -11.22 -4.30 6.62
C THR A 33 -9.94 -4.04 5.83
N MET A 34 -10.09 -3.92 4.51
CA MET A 34 -9.06 -3.42 3.59
C MET A 34 -9.52 -2.09 2.99
N VAL A 35 -8.55 -1.24 2.68
CA VAL A 35 -8.79 0.08 2.08
C VAL A 35 -8.01 0.18 0.78
N LEU A 36 -8.65 0.70 -0.26
CA LEU A 36 -8.02 0.92 -1.55
C LEU A 36 -7.32 2.27 -1.51
N ILE A 37 -5.99 2.25 -1.58
CA ILE A 37 -5.16 3.45 -1.48
C ILE A 37 -4.79 3.91 -2.87
N LYS A 38 -5.25 5.12 -3.21
CA LYS A 38 -4.71 5.87 -4.34
C LYS A 38 -3.38 6.46 -3.91
N TRP A 39 -2.34 6.17 -4.68
CA TRP A 39 -0.99 6.65 -4.41
C TRP A 39 -0.72 7.96 -5.15
N LYS A 40 0.12 8.82 -4.58
CA LYS A 40 0.57 10.04 -5.27
C LYS A 40 1.31 9.67 -6.55
N HIS A 41 1.08 10.46 -7.60
CA HIS A 41 1.69 10.28 -8.93
C HIS A 41 1.37 8.95 -9.63
N GLN A 42 0.41 8.18 -9.12
CA GLN A 42 -0.10 6.96 -9.76
C GLN A 42 -1.56 7.15 -10.14
N LEU A 43 -2.01 6.37 -11.10
CA LEU A 43 -3.40 6.37 -11.52
C LEU A 43 -4.29 5.67 -10.47
N VAL A 44 -5.59 5.96 -10.52
CA VAL A 44 -6.59 5.27 -9.69
C VAL A 44 -6.60 3.77 -9.95
N GLU A 45 -6.30 3.36 -11.19
CA GLU A 45 -6.20 1.96 -11.60
C GLU A 45 -4.99 1.24 -10.98
N GLU A 46 -3.96 1.98 -10.59
CA GLU A 46 -2.78 1.47 -9.88
C GLU A 46 -2.95 1.51 -8.35
N ALA A 47 -4.13 1.90 -7.88
CA ALA A 47 -4.44 1.86 -6.46
C ALA A 47 -4.37 0.42 -5.94
N THR A 48 -3.91 0.26 -4.70
CA THR A 48 -3.71 -1.06 -4.09
C THR A 48 -4.50 -1.21 -2.81
N TRP A 49 -5.05 -2.40 -2.59
CA TRP A 49 -5.73 -2.77 -1.35
C TRP A 49 -4.71 -3.01 -0.24
N GLU A 50 -4.68 -2.14 0.76
CA GLU A 50 -3.81 -2.27 1.94
C GLU A 50 -4.66 -2.43 3.20
N PHE A 51 -4.06 -3.01 4.25
CA PHE A 51 -4.69 -3.05 5.57
C PHE A 51 -4.46 -1.71 6.29
N PRO A 52 -5.50 -1.07 6.86
CA PRO A 52 -5.35 0.21 7.57
C PRO A 52 -4.30 0.16 8.68
N TYR A 53 -4.20 -0.97 9.38
CA TYR A 53 -3.24 -1.16 10.47
C TYR A 53 -1.79 -1.11 9.97
N ASP A 54 -1.48 -1.85 8.91
CA ASP A 54 -0.14 -1.85 8.30
C ASP A 54 0.17 -0.51 7.63
N LEU A 55 -0.83 0.09 6.98
CA LEU A 55 -0.70 1.39 6.35
C LEU A 55 -0.37 2.48 7.37
N LYS A 56 -1.08 2.53 8.50
CA LYS A 56 -0.80 3.49 9.59
C LYS A 56 0.57 3.30 10.20
N LYS A 57 1.07 2.05 10.25
CA LYS A 57 2.42 1.75 10.75
C LYS A 57 3.51 2.23 9.78
N LYS A 58 3.31 2.06 8.47
CA LYS A 58 4.23 2.53 7.42
C LYS A 58 4.17 4.05 7.22
N PHE A 59 2.96 4.62 7.29
CA PHE A 59 2.66 6.02 7.02
C PHE A 59 1.90 6.63 8.21
N PRO A 60 2.57 6.89 9.35
CA PRO A 60 1.90 7.41 10.54
C PRO A 60 1.32 8.82 10.35
N ASN A 61 1.81 9.56 9.35
CA ASN A 61 1.31 10.89 8.99
C ASN A 61 0.13 10.84 8.01
N PHE A 62 -0.22 9.67 7.49
CA PHE A 62 -1.39 9.51 6.63
C PHE A 62 -2.64 9.43 7.51
N ASN A 63 -3.35 10.55 7.60
CA ASN A 63 -4.63 10.66 8.29
C ASN A 63 -5.77 10.70 7.25
N PRO A 64 -6.39 9.56 6.96
CA PRO A 64 -7.49 9.45 6.00
C PRO A 64 -8.85 9.92 6.55
#